data_AF-A0A1C5T5J1-F1
#
_entry.id   AF-A0A1C5T5J1-F1
#
_cell.length_a   1.000
_cell.length_b   1.000
_cell.length_c   1.000
_cell.angle_alpha   90.00
_cell.angle_beta   90.00
_cell.angle_gamma   90.00
#
_symmetry.space_group_name_H-M   'P 1'
#
loop_
_entity.id
_entity.type
_entity.pdbx_description
1 polymer ?
#
loop_
_entity_poly.entity_id
_entity_poly.type
_entity_poly.pdbx_seq_one_letter_code
_entity_poly.pdbx_strand_id
1 'polypeptide(L)'
;MKTRNEIYQGEGAKLLRFITTYHTLRYDQVLQLFSRHEQSIKSLITSLIKQGRIIYDKEHDLLCDSQQSAENPDYAIITCFWVLLDFKKGVVYHTSGEFPIKLNFFSQDEQYEIIYIGEEQEALINHVMESIPSHGSKRLIVLESESQVAKITIDDVAAYCLVNESGAVSYYMRK
;
A
#
# COMPACT_ATOMS: atom_id res chain seq x y z
N MET A 1 -13.16 17.35 24.10
CA MET A 1 -12.70 16.01 24.53
C MET A 1 -13.62 15.00 23.84
N LYS A 2 -13.12 14.20 22.89
CA LYS A 2 -13.96 13.21 22.18
C LYS A 2 -14.22 12.01 23.09
N THR A 3 -15.44 11.47 23.08
CA THR A 3 -15.78 10.29 23.89
C THR A 3 -15.12 9.03 23.31
N ARG A 4 -14.87 8.00 24.13
CA ARG A 4 -14.32 6.71 23.67
C ARG A 4 -15.10 6.17 22.45
N ASN A 5 -16.42 6.25 22.47
CA ASN A 5 -17.28 5.79 21.37
C ASN A 5 -17.09 6.57 20.06
N GLU A 6 -16.86 7.88 20.11
CA GLU A 6 -16.58 8.69 18.90
C GLU A 6 -15.22 8.35 18.29
N ILE A 7 -14.24 8.01 19.12
CA ILE A 7 -12.93 7.52 18.68
C ILE A 7 -13.09 6.12 18.05
N TYR A 8 -13.80 5.21 18.71
CA TYR A 8 -14.07 3.86 18.19
C TYR A 8 -14.84 3.86 16.87
N GLN A 9 -15.83 4.76 16.69
CA GLN A 9 -16.58 4.85 15.45
C GLN A 9 -15.77 5.46 14.31
N GLY A 10 -14.98 6.52 14.58
CA GLY A 10 -14.13 7.16 13.58
C GLY A 10 -12.97 6.27 13.12
N GLU A 11 -12.26 5.64 14.07
CA GLU A 11 -11.16 4.72 13.76
C GLU A 11 -11.66 3.41 13.15
N GLY A 12 -12.81 2.92 13.60
CA GLY A 12 -13.51 1.77 13.01
C GLY A 12 -13.81 1.95 11.53
N ALA A 13 -14.48 3.06 11.19
CA ALA A 13 -14.79 3.38 9.80
C ALA A 13 -13.52 3.58 8.97
N LYS A 14 -12.49 4.22 9.54
CA LYS A 14 -11.22 4.46 8.85
C LYS A 14 -10.45 3.16 8.58
N LEU A 15 -10.33 2.28 9.56
CA LEU A 15 -9.69 0.98 9.41
C LEU A 15 -10.38 0.15 8.33
N LEU A 16 -11.71 0.03 8.42
CA LEU A 16 -12.45 -0.73 7.43
C LEU A 16 -12.33 -0.12 6.03
N ARG A 17 -12.36 1.21 5.92
CA ARG A 17 -12.12 1.89 4.65
C ARG A 17 -10.76 1.50 4.06
N PHE A 18 -9.70 1.44 4.86
CA PHE A 18 -8.38 1.05 4.36
C PHE A 18 -8.33 -0.40 3.91
N ILE A 19 -8.86 -1.33 4.71
CA ILE A 19 -8.92 -2.75 4.32
C ILE A 19 -9.75 -2.95 3.05
N THR A 20 -10.88 -2.25 2.90
CA THR A 20 -11.72 -2.32 1.68
C THR A 20 -11.15 -1.58 0.47
N THR A 21 -10.27 -0.59 0.67
CA THR A 21 -9.61 0.14 -0.43
C THR A 21 -8.49 -0.70 -1.03
N TYR A 22 -7.76 -1.44 -0.19
CA TYR A 22 -6.58 -2.20 -0.60
C TYR A 22 -6.81 -3.72 -0.67
N HIS A 23 -7.98 -4.17 -0.22
CA HIS A 23 -8.45 -5.55 -0.13
C HIS A 23 -7.65 -6.47 0.80
N THR A 24 -6.33 -6.33 0.84
CA THR A 24 -5.41 -7.13 1.66
C THR A 24 -4.32 -6.22 2.23
N LEU A 25 -4.13 -6.23 3.55
CA LEU A 25 -3.00 -5.57 4.22
C LEU A 25 -2.41 -6.50 5.30
N ARG A 26 -1.11 -6.40 5.54
CA ARG A 26 -0.45 -7.13 6.64
C ARG A 26 -0.87 -6.54 7.99
N TYR A 27 -0.98 -7.38 9.02
CA TYR A 27 -1.44 -6.95 10.34
C TYR A 27 -0.58 -5.80 10.91
N ASP A 28 0.73 -5.90 10.79
CA ASP A 28 1.68 -4.87 11.23
C ASP A 28 1.60 -3.56 10.41
N GLN A 29 1.26 -3.61 9.11
CA GLN A 29 0.98 -2.40 8.31
C GLN A 29 -0.18 -1.62 8.94
N VAL A 30 -1.22 -2.34 9.34
CA VAL A 30 -2.36 -1.76 10.04
C VAL A 30 -1.94 -1.17 11.39
N LEU A 31 -1.12 -1.87 12.18
CA LEU A 31 -0.62 -1.29 13.43
C LEU A 31 0.20 -0.01 13.20
N GLN A 32 1.03 0.02 12.16
CA GLN A 32 1.85 1.20 11.83
C GLN A 32 1.02 2.39 11.35
N LEU A 33 -0.05 2.16 10.57
CA LEU A 33 -1.00 3.20 10.16
C LEU A 33 -1.62 3.91 11.37
N PHE A 34 -1.88 3.18 12.45
CA PHE A 34 -2.54 3.69 13.64
C PHE A 34 -1.64 3.69 14.88
N SER A 35 -0.33 3.89 14.70
CA SER A 35 0.71 3.79 15.75
C SER A 35 0.44 4.55 17.06
N ARG A 36 -0.39 5.61 17.06
CA ARG A 36 -0.77 6.35 18.28
C ARG A 36 -1.82 5.64 19.15
N HIS A 37 -2.49 4.61 18.62
CA HIS A 37 -3.66 3.97 19.22
C HIS A 37 -3.62 2.43 19.10
N GLU A 38 -2.43 1.83 19.12
CA GLU A 38 -2.21 0.40 18.82
C GLU A 38 -3.15 -0.56 19.59
N GLN A 39 -3.31 -0.39 20.91
CA GLN A 39 -4.17 -1.26 21.72
C GLN A 39 -5.67 -1.14 21.36
N SER A 40 -6.11 0.08 21.06
CA SER A 40 -7.48 0.33 20.59
C SER A 40 -7.72 -0.34 19.24
N ILE A 41 -6.71 -0.32 18.37
CA ILE A 41 -6.79 -0.89 17.01
C ILE A 41 -6.80 -2.40 17.04
N LYS A 42 -6.00 -3.04 17.89
CA LYS A 42 -6.07 -4.49 18.13
C LYS A 42 -7.47 -4.93 18.58
N SER A 43 -8.07 -4.16 19.48
CA SER A 43 -9.44 -4.41 19.96
C SER A 43 -10.47 -4.22 18.85
N LEU A 44 -10.29 -3.20 18.02
CA LEU A 44 -11.16 -2.88 16.89
C LEU A 44 -11.09 -3.94 15.78
N ILE A 45 -9.88 -4.38 15.39
CA ILE A 45 -9.66 -5.49 14.46
C ILE A 45 -10.41 -6.74 14.97
N THR A 46 -10.22 -7.09 16.25
CA THR A 46 -10.93 -8.22 16.88
C THR A 46 -12.45 -8.09 16.77
N SER A 47 -12.97 -6.88 16.99
CA SER A 47 -14.41 -6.61 16.86
C SER A 47 -14.90 -6.75 15.42
N LEU A 48 -14.16 -6.24 14.43
CA LEU A 48 -14.52 -6.32 13.01
C LEU A 48 -14.50 -7.76 12.50
N ILE A 49 -13.55 -8.57 12.94
CA ILE A 49 -13.48 -10.02 12.65
C ILE A 49 -14.72 -10.72 13.22
N LYS A 50 -15.05 -10.47 14.49
CA LYS A 50 -16.24 -11.08 15.13
C LYS A 50 -17.55 -10.70 14.45
N GLN A 51 -17.60 -9.50 13.86
CA GLN A 51 -18.75 -9.02 13.07
C GLN A 51 -18.76 -9.56 11.63
N GLY A 52 -17.73 -10.29 11.20
CA GLY A 52 -17.58 -10.78 9.82
C GLY A 52 -17.33 -9.67 8.79
N ARG A 53 -16.85 -8.49 9.23
CA ARG A 53 -16.60 -7.34 8.34
C ARG A 53 -15.22 -7.36 7.69
N ILE A 54 -14.28 -8.10 8.27
CA ILE A 54 -12.96 -8.40 7.73
C ILE A 54 -12.61 -9.84 8.10
N ILE A 55 -11.73 -10.46 7.34
CA ILE A 55 -11.17 -11.79 7.58
C ILE A 55 -9.73 -11.61 8.06
N TYR A 56 -9.31 -12.42 9.02
CA TYR A 56 -7.92 -12.48 9.44
C TYR A 56 -7.35 -13.84 9.06
N ASP A 57 -6.48 -13.85 8.05
CA ASP A 57 -5.67 -14.99 7.70
C ASP A 57 -4.46 -15.05 8.65
N LYS A 58 -4.48 -16.03 9.53
CA LYS A 58 -3.44 -16.24 10.54
C LYS A 58 -2.17 -16.87 9.98
N GLU A 59 -2.25 -17.56 8.85
CA GLU A 59 -1.10 -18.25 8.27
C GLU A 59 -0.12 -17.24 7.68
N HIS A 60 -0.65 -16.24 6.97
CA HIS A 60 0.13 -15.20 6.30
C HIS A 60 0.12 -13.85 7.04
N ASP A 61 -0.55 -13.75 8.18
CA ASP A 61 -0.72 -12.54 8.98
C ASP A 61 -1.39 -11.38 8.20
N LEU A 62 -2.44 -11.71 7.43
CA LEU A 62 -3.14 -10.79 6.53
C LEU A 62 -4.55 -10.46 7.01
N LEU A 63 -4.90 -9.18 6.90
CA LEU A 63 -6.25 -8.65 7.11
C LEU A 63 -6.89 -8.38 5.75
N CYS A 64 -8.00 -9.05 5.49
CA CYS A 64 -8.66 -9.13 4.20
C CYS A 64 -10.09 -8.61 4.27
N ASP A 65 -10.59 -7.98 3.22
CA ASP A 65 -11.99 -7.51 3.18
C ASP A 65 -12.98 -8.61 2.79
N SER A 66 -12.51 -9.67 2.15
CA SER A 66 -13.32 -10.71 1.53
C SER A 66 -12.59 -12.05 1.46
N GLN A 67 -13.35 -13.15 1.29
CA GLN A 67 -12.78 -14.49 1.12
C GLN A 67 -11.89 -14.57 -0.12
N GLN A 68 -12.28 -13.90 -1.21
CA GLN A 68 -11.48 -13.86 -2.45
C GLN A 68 -10.09 -13.27 -2.20
N SER A 69 -10.00 -12.16 -1.47
CA SER A 69 -8.73 -11.52 -1.11
C SER A 69 -7.88 -12.32 -0.11
N ALA A 70 -8.50 -13.22 0.67
CA ALA A 70 -7.80 -14.15 1.55
C ALA A 70 -7.24 -15.36 0.78
N GLU A 71 -7.96 -15.85 -0.23
CA GLU A 71 -7.52 -16.97 -1.08
C GLU A 71 -6.48 -16.54 -2.13
N ASN A 72 -6.56 -15.31 -2.60
CA ASN A 72 -5.67 -14.75 -3.63
C ASN A 72 -5.18 -13.35 -3.20
N PRO A 73 -4.30 -13.27 -2.19
CA PRO A 73 -3.78 -11.99 -1.72
C PRO A 73 -2.92 -11.30 -2.78
N ASP A 74 -3.13 -9.99 -2.99
CA ASP A 74 -2.27 -9.18 -3.86
C ASP A 74 -1.02 -8.75 -3.09
N TYR A 75 0.03 -9.57 -3.18
CA TYR A 75 1.33 -9.27 -2.56
C TYR A 75 1.99 -8.01 -3.13
N ALA A 76 1.70 -7.61 -4.38
CA ALA A 76 2.21 -6.35 -4.91
C ALA A 76 1.58 -5.15 -4.20
N ILE A 77 0.28 -5.20 -3.87
CA ILE A 77 -0.36 -4.18 -3.02
C ILE A 77 0.30 -4.13 -1.64
N ILE A 78 0.50 -5.29 -0.99
CA ILE A 78 1.15 -5.35 0.32
C ILE A 78 2.55 -4.71 0.25
N THR A 79 3.35 -5.07 -0.76
CA THR A 79 4.70 -4.52 -0.94
C THR A 79 4.69 -3.01 -1.21
N CYS A 80 3.82 -2.52 -2.10
CA CYS A 80 3.70 -1.09 -2.37
C CYS A 80 3.18 -0.31 -1.16
N PHE A 81 2.36 -0.93 -0.30
CA PHE A 81 1.85 -0.28 0.90
C PHE A 81 2.96 0.03 1.92
N TRP A 82 4.06 -0.74 1.94
CA TRP A 82 5.24 -0.39 2.73
C TRP A 82 5.88 0.91 2.30
N VAL A 83 5.96 1.16 0.98
CA VAL A 83 6.41 2.45 0.45
C VAL A 83 5.49 3.57 0.90
N LEU A 84 4.17 3.41 0.84
CA LEU A 84 3.23 4.41 1.36
C LEU A 84 3.46 4.73 2.86
N LEU A 85 3.76 3.71 3.67
CA LEU A 85 3.98 3.86 5.11
C LEU A 85 5.22 4.69 5.47
N ASP A 86 6.26 4.68 4.63
CA ASP A 86 7.42 5.55 4.81
C ASP A 86 7.06 7.04 4.66
N PHE A 87 6.08 7.35 3.81
CA PHE A 87 5.59 8.71 3.60
C PHE A 87 4.50 9.13 4.60
N LYS A 88 4.07 8.25 5.52
CA LYS A 88 2.86 8.42 6.36
C LYS A 88 2.71 9.77 7.07
N LYS A 89 3.81 10.46 7.39
CA LYS A 89 3.77 11.77 8.07
C LYS A 89 3.29 12.90 7.16
N GLY A 90 3.52 12.81 5.85
CA GLY A 90 3.18 13.82 4.85
C GLY A 90 1.94 13.49 4.01
N VAL A 91 1.49 12.23 4.02
CA VAL A 91 0.33 11.78 3.24
C VAL A 91 -0.95 12.44 3.73
N VAL A 92 -1.62 13.16 2.83
CA VAL A 92 -2.93 13.81 3.08
C VAL A 92 -4.10 13.01 2.50
N TYR A 93 -3.84 12.24 1.43
CA TYR A 93 -4.82 11.37 0.78
C TYR A 93 -4.09 10.20 0.12
N HIS A 94 -4.72 9.02 0.14
CA HIS A 94 -4.25 7.85 -0.58
C HIS A 94 -5.42 6.96 -1.00
N THR A 95 -5.26 6.22 -2.09
CA THR A 95 -6.23 5.25 -2.61
C THR A 95 -5.50 4.15 -3.39
N SER A 96 -6.19 3.06 -3.71
CA SER A 96 -5.73 2.09 -4.72
C SER A 96 -5.71 2.73 -6.11
N GLY A 97 -4.86 2.22 -6.99
CA GLY A 97 -4.76 2.65 -8.38
C GLY A 97 -5.35 1.64 -9.36
N GLU A 98 -5.42 2.05 -10.62
CA GLU A 98 -5.78 1.20 -11.75
C GLU A 98 -4.52 0.70 -12.44
N PHE A 99 -4.57 -0.53 -12.95
CA PHE A 99 -3.40 -1.17 -13.58
C PHE A 99 -2.76 -0.25 -14.65
N PRO A 100 -1.43 -0.07 -14.62
CA PRO A 100 -0.43 -0.75 -13.79
C PRO A 100 -0.11 -0.06 -12.45
N ILE A 101 -0.77 1.06 -12.14
CA ILE A 101 -0.57 1.81 -10.90
C ILE A 101 -1.26 1.04 -9.75
N LYS A 102 -0.51 0.71 -8.71
CA LYS A 102 -1.04 -0.01 -7.54
C LYS A 102 -1.63 0.95 -6.51
N LEU A 103 -1.00 2.10 -6.27
CA LEU A 103 -1.47 3.10 -5.31
C LEU A 103 -1.28 4.51 -5.87
N ASN A 104 -2.20 5.40 -5.48
CA ASN A 104 -2.08 6.84 -5.66
C ASN A 104 -2.06 7.50 -4.29
N PHE A 105 -1.19 8.49 -4.08
CA PHE A 105 -1.23 9.31 -2.87
C PHE A 105 -0.76 10.75 -3.10
N PHE A 106 -1.19 11.64 -2.22
CA PHE A 106 -0.76 13.03 -2.17
C PHE A 106 0.06 13.28 -0.92
N SER A 107 1.22 13.91 -1.07
CA SER A 107 2.09 14.32 0.03
C SER A 107 2.80 15.62 -0.34
N GLN A 108 2.76 16.62 0.56
CA GLN A 108 3.45 17.91 0.38
C GLN A 108 3.19 18.59 -0.98
N ASP A 109 1.91 18.69 -1.37
CA ASP A 109 1.45 19.27 -2.64
C ASP A 109 1.89 18.53 -3.92
N GLU A 110 2.44 17.33 -3.78
CA GLU A 110 2.84 16.48 -4.89
C GLU A 110 1.97 15.22 -4.96
N GLN A 111 1.65 14.81 -6.19
CA GLN A 111 0.96 13.55 -6.49
C GLN A 111 2.00 12.46 -6.75
N TYR A 112 1.78 11.29 -6.17
CA TYR A 112 2.63 10.13 -6.33
C TYR A 112 1.83 8.92 -6.81
N GLU A 113 2.43 8.18 -7.74
CA GLU A 113 1.97 6.88 -8.22
C GLU A 113 2.97 5.82 -7.75
N ILE A 114 2.50 4.73 -7.14
CA ILE A 114 3.32 3.57 -6.80
C ILE A 114 2.99 2.45 -7.78
N ILE A 115 4.01 1.96 -8.49
CA ILE A 115 3.88 0.90 -9.49
C ILE A 115 4.75 -0.26 -9.06
N TYR A 116 4.20 -1.48 -9.05
CA TYR A 116 4.96 -2.70 -8.82
C TYR A 116 5.33 -3.34 -10.15
N ILE A 117 6.57 -3.78 -10.31
CA ILE A 117 7.04 -4.50 -11.49
C ILE A 117 7.76 -5.75 -11.02
N GLY A 118 7.07 -6.89 -11.11
CA GLY A 118 7.68 -8.20 -10.84
C GLY A 118 8.74 -8.55 -11.89
N GLU A 119 9.62 -9.49 -11.57
CA GLU A 119 10.56 -10.01 -12.56
C GLU A 119 9.83 -10.50 -13.82
N GLU A 120 10.44 -10.27 -14.98
CA GLU A 120 9.90 -10.62 -16.31
C GLU A 120 8.70 -9.78 -16.78
N GLN A 121 8.15 -8.91 -15.94
CA GLN A 121 7.03 -8.01 -16.31
C GLN A 121 7.51 -6.66 -16.87
N GLU A 122 8.81 -6.38 -16.87
CA GLU A 122 9.35 -5.04 -17.19
C GLU A 122 8.93 -4.57 -18.59
N ALA A 123 9.00 -5.46 -19.58
CA ALA A 123 8.61 -5.14 -20.96
C ALA A 123 7.12 -4.79 -21.08
N LEU A 124 6.24 -5.54 -20.41
CA LEU A 124 4.81 -5.28 -20.40
C LEU A 124 4.50 -3.93 -19.75
N ILE A 125 5.05 -3.69 -18.56
CA ILE A 125 4.78 -2.46 -17.82
C ILE A 125 5.34 -1.25 -18.56
N ASN A 126 6.57 -1.32 -19.09
CA ASN A 126 7.12 -0.24 -19.92
C ASN A 126 6.18 0.13 -21.07
N HIS A 127 5.70 -0.86 -21.83
CA HIS A 127 4.81 -0.62 -22.95
C HIS A 127 3.48 0.01 -22.54
N VAL A 128 2.87 -0.47 -21.44
CA VAL A 128 1.63 0.12 -20.93
C VAL A 128 1.86 1.57 -20.49
N MET A 129 2.98 1.83 -19.81
CA MET A 129 3.32 3.16 -19.30
C MET A 129 3.61 4.19 -20.39
N GLU A 130 4.02 3.79 -21.60
CA GLU A 130 4.13 4.69 -22.76
C GLU A 130 2.80 5.37 -23.11
N SER A 131 1.67 4.70 -22.83
CA SER A 131 0.32 5.22 -23.09
C SER A 131 -0.28 6.00 -21.92
N ILE A 132 0.37 5.99 -20.75
CA ILE A 132 -0.12 6.62 -19.53
C ILE A 132 0.76 7.83 -19.20
N PRO A 133 0.34 9.06 -19.56
CA PRO A 133 1.06 10.26 -19.16
C PRO A 133 1.02 10.42 -17.62
N SER A 134 2.11 10.89 -17.04
CA SER A 134 2.21 11.10 -15.58
C SER A 134 1.31 12.23 -15.07
N HIS A 135 0.94 13.17 -15.94
CA HIS A 135 0.23 14.41 -15.58
C HIS A 135 0.92 15.18 -14.43
N GLY A 136 2.24 15.10 -14.33
CA GLY A 136 3.02 15.74 -13.26
C GLY A 136 3.10 14.92 -11.96
N SER A 137 2.58 13.69 -11.95
CA SER A 137 2.76 12.75 -10.84
C SER A 137 4.18 12.20 -10.82
N LYS A 138 4.74 12.08 -9.61
CA LYS A 138 6.00 11.40 -9.36
C LYS A 138 5.79 9.90 -9.25
N ARG A 139 6.63 9.10 -9.92
CA ARG A 139 6.48 7.63 -9.91
C ARG A 139 7.50 6.97 -8.98
N LEU A 140 7.00 6.14 -8.08
CA LEU A 140 7.80 5.26 -7.22
C LEU A 140 7.67 3.84 -7.76
N ILE A 141 8.77 3.29 -8.29
CA ILE A 141 8.78 1.98 -8.94
C ILE A 141 9.28 0.93 -7.96
N VAL A 142 8.39 0.07 -7.49
CA VAL A 142 8.71 -1.06 -6.61
C VAL A 142 9.14 -2.24 -7.46
N LEU A 143 10.32 -2.78 -7.15
CA LEU A 143 10.97 -3.88 -7.85
C LEU A 143 11.20 -5.06 -6.90
N GLU A 144 11.48 -6.23 -7.46
CA GLU A 144 11.93 -7.42 -6.73
C GLU A 144 13.48 -7.48 -6.66
N SER A 145 14.16 -6.88 -7.63
CA SER A 145 15.63 -6.89 -7.72
C SER A 145 16.20 -5.60 -8.31
N GLU A 146 17.37 -5.16 -7.83
CA GLU A 146 18.10 -4.01 -8.40
C GLU A 146 18.43 -4.20 -9.89
N SER A 147 18.58 -5.46 -10.33
CA SER A 147 18.90 -5.78 -11.72
C SER A 147 17.81 -5.32 -12.72
N GLN A 148 16.56 -5.18 -12.26
CA GLN A 148 15.45 -4.74 -13.09
C GLN A 148 15.56 -3.26 -13.47
N VAL A 149 16.25 -2.43 -12.67
CA VAL A 149 16.38 -0.98 -12.90
C VAL A 149 16.91 -0.67 -14.30
N ALA A 150 17.87 -1.47 -14.79
CA ALA A 150 18.46 -1.29 -16.11
C ALA A 150 17.46 -1.51 -17.27
N LYS A 151 16.36 -2.22 -17.02
CA LYS A 151 15.31 -2.54 -18.00
C LYS A 151 14.13 -1.56 -17.96
N ILE A 152 14.03 -0.70 -16.95
CA ILE A 152 12.89 0.22 -16.81
C ILE A 152 13.11 1.47 -17.68
N THR A 153 12.11 1.81 -18.50
CA THR A 153 12.12 2.96 -19.41
C THR A 153 11.00 3.97 -19.10
N ILE A 154 10.39 3.86 -17.93
CA ILE A 154 9.29 4.73 -17.49
C ILE A 154 9.81 6.13 -17.16
N ASP A 155 9.10 7.15 -17.65
CA ASP A 155 9.37 8.57 -17.35
C ASP A 155 8.85 8.99 -15.98
N ASP A 156 9.34 10.13 -15.47
CA ASP A 156 8.94 10.74 -14.20
C ASP A 156 9.16 9.86 -12.95
N VAL A 157 10.13 8.95 -13.01
CA VAL A 157 10.54 8.12 -11.87
C VAL A 157 11.27 8.98 -10.84
N ALA A 158 10.64 9.13 -9.67
CA ALA A 158 11.24 9.79 -8.51
C ALA A 158 12.22 8.87 -7.76
N ALA A 159 11.90 7.58 -7.66
CA ALA A 159 12.79 6.57 -7.07
C ALA A 159 12.40 5.15 -7.49
N TYR A 160 13.38 4.25 -7.45
CA TYR A 160 13.17 2.81 -7.44
C TYR A 160 13.22 2.32 -5.99
N CYS A 161 12.32 1.40 -5.64
CA CYS A 161 12.12 0.92 -4.28
C CYS A 161 12.31 -0.58 -4.22
N LEU A 162 13.08 -1.06 -3.25
CA LEU A 162 13.10 -2.46 -2.85
C LEU A 162 12.56 -2.59 -1.44
N VAL A 163 11.66 -3.55 -1.23
CA VAL A 163 11.04 -3.79 0.07
C VAL A 163 11.43 -5.19 0.52
N ASN A 164 12.03 -5.31 1.69
CA ASN A 164 12.38 -6.61 2.25
C ASN A 164 11.19 -7.24 3.00
N GLU A 165 11.35 -8.48 3.47
CA GLU A 165 10.30 -9.22 4.20
C GLU A 165 9.79 -8.48 5.44
N SER A 166 10.68 -7.75 6.14
CA SER A 166 10.31 -6.93 7.32
C SER A 166 9.49 -5.68 6.97
N GLY A 167 9.36 -5.33 5.69
CA GLY A 167 8.69 -4.12 5.24
C GLY A 167 9.59 -2.87 5.23
N ALA A 168 10.91 -3.03 5.38
CA ALA A 168 11.84 -1.92 5.25
C ALA A 168 12.08 -1.60 3.77
N VAL A 169 12.05 -0.31 3.43
CA VAL A 169 12.18 0.18 2.05
C VAL A 169 13.57 0.78 1.82
N SER A 170 14.21 0.35 0.74
CA SER A 170 15.45 0.93 0.21
C SER A 170 15.14 1.72 -1.06
N TYR A 171 15.66 2.94 -1.16
CA TYR A 171 15.43 3.84 -2.31
C TYR A 171 16.69 4.00 -3.14
N TYR A 172 16.53 3.91 -4.46
CA TYR A 172 17.60 4.05 -5.44
C TYR A 172 17.19 5.05 -6.52
N MET A 173 18.15 5.86 -6.97
CA MET A 173 17.98 6.72 -8.14
C MET A 173 18.90 6.24 -9.25
N ARG A 174 18.43 6.33 -10.49
CA ARG A 174 19.30 6.13 -11.66
C ARG A 174 20.37 7.24 -11.62
N LYS A 175 21.63 6.83 -11.58
CA LYS A 175 22.77 7.76 -11.70
C LYS A 175 22.87 8.29 -13.12
#